data_AF-R5B9V7-F1
#
_entry.id   AF-R5B9V7-F1
#
_cell.length_a   1.000
_cell.length_b   1.000
_cell.length_c   1.000
_cell.angle_alpha   90.00
_cell.angle_beta   90.00
_cell.angle_gamma   90.00
#
_symmetry.space_group_name_H-M   'P 1'
#
loop_
_entity.id
_entity.type
_entity.pdbx_description
1 polymer ?
#
loop_
_entity_poly.entity_id
_entity_poly.type
_entity_poly.pdbx_seq_one_letter_code
_entity_poly.pdbx_strand_id
1 'polypeptide(L)'
;MTKKAGVMVYPMWFARLNDNKYEFVPNGSTYKLDKNIRMTCYFSKRNFSITDNDIIDKSILPKGDFTVTSSNNSVATVRKETMGGGEWNGFSVFASNAGRSTITVKIGSVSRSFDVLVTK
;
A
#
# COMPACT_ATOMS: atom_id res chain seq x y z
N MET A 1 -2.38 21.74 -36.35
CA MET A 1 -2.74 21.85 -34.92
C MET A 1 -1.90 20.85 -34.13
N THR A 2 -1.19 21.30 -33.10
CA THR A 2 -0.43 20.41 -32.21
C THR A 2 -1.36 19.89 -31.12
N LYS A 3 -1.70 18.60 -31.13
CA LYS A 3 -2.50 17.98 -30.07
C LYS A 3 -1.61 17.74 -28.85
N LYS A 4 -1.93 18.34 -27.70
CA LYS A 4 -1.29 18.02 -26.41
C LYS A 4 -2.22 17.08 -25.65
N ALA A 5 -1.66 15.99 -25.10
CA ALA A 5 -2.38 15.10 -24.22
C ALA A 5 -2.53 15.73 -22.83
N GLY A 6 -3.70 15.55 -22.19
CA GLY A 6 -3.86 15.79 -20.76
C GLY A 6 -3.33 14.58 -19.99
N VAL A 7 -2.26 14.77 -19.22
CA VAL A 7 -1.67 13.71 -18.39
C VAL A 7 -1.94 14.01 -16.94
N MET A 8 -2.43 13.02 -16.20
CA MET A 8 -2.59 13.08 -14.75
C MET A 8 -1.59 12.14 -14.09
N VAL A 9 -0.84 12.65 -13.11
CA VAL A 9 0.16 11.87 -12.37
C VAL A 9 -0.25 11.85 -10.90
N TYR A 10 -0.35 10.64 -10.34
CA TYR A 10 -0.62 10.45 -8.92
C TYR A 10 0.68 10.16 -8.17
N PRO A 11 0.94 10.83 -7.04
CA PRO A 11 1.97 10.39 -6.11
C PRO A 11 1.67 8.98 -5.60
N MET A 12 2.72 8.23 -5.24
CA MET A 12 2.58 6.93 -4.60
C MET A 12 2.12 7.10 -3.15
N TRP A 13 0.82 7.19 -2.92
CA TRP A 13 0.24 7.20 -1.57
C TRP A 13 -0.42 5.88 -1.24
N PHE A 14 -0.31 5.50 0.03
CA PHE A 14 -0.94 4.29 0.55
C PHE A 14 -2.01 4.68 1.56
N ALA A 15 -3.16 4.02 1.46
CA ALA A 15 -4.23 4.09 2.44
C ALA A 15 -4.44 2.70 3.03
N ARG A 16 -4.54 2.58 4.35
CA ARG A 16 -5.02 1.34 4.98
C ARG A 16 -6.48 1.52 5.38
N LEU A 17 -7.28 0.47 5.24
CA LEU A 17 -8.65 0.46 5.73
C LEU A 17 -8.65 -0.08 7.17
N ASN A 18 -9.11 0.72 8.12
CA ASN A 18 -9.23 0.37 9.53
C ASN A 18 -10.58 0.89 10.03
N ASP A 19 -11.41 0.04 10.65
CA ASP A 19 -12.75 0.40 11.13
C ASP A 19 -13.59 1.21 10.12
N ASN A 20 -13.66 0.72 8.88
CA ASN A 20 -14.36 1.37 7.75
C ASN A 20 -13.88 2.80 7.42
N LYS A 21 -12.67 3.17 7.84
CA LYS A 21 -12.04 4.46 7.53
C LYS A 21 -10.68 4.25 6.90
N TYR A 22 -10.39 5.06 5.88
CA TYR A 22 -9.06 5.08 5.29
C TYR A 22 -8.13 5.95 6.10
N GLU A 23 -6.99 5.37 6.45
CA GLU A 23 -5.89 6.06 7.11
C GLU A 23 -4.69 6.12 6.18
N PHE A 24 -4.10 7.31 6.02
CA PHE A 24 -2.89 7.48 5.23
C PHE A 24 -1.71 6.78 5.92
N VAL A 25 -0.90 6.07 5.13
CA VAL A 25 0.35 5.43 5.56
C VAL A 25 1.52 6.28 5.04
N PRO A 26 2.18 7.08 5.91
CA PRO A 26 3.26 7.96 5.50
C PRO A 26 4.52 7.19 5.09
N ASN A 27 5.28 7.75 4.15
CA ASN A 27 6.60 7.22 3.79
C ASN A 27 7.57 7.37 4.98
N GLY A 28 8.34 6.33 5.28
CA GLY A 28 9.26 6.27 6.42
C GLY A 28 8.56 6.11 7.78
N SER A 29 7.24 5.93 7.81
CA SER A 29 6.51 5.70 9.06
C SER A 29 6.81 4.33 9.68
N THR A 30 6.42 4.14 10.94
CA THR A 30 6.40 2.83 11.59
C THR A 30 4.97 2.51 12.03
N TYR A 31 4.46 1.35 11.61
CA TYR A 31 3.19 0.80 12.05
C TYR A 31 3.41 -0.31 13.08
N LYS A 32 2.73 -0.19 14.22
CA LYS A 32 2.66 -1.26 15.22
C LYS A 32 1.50 -2.18 14.87
N LEU A 33 1.77 -3.47 14.78
CA LEU A 33 0.77 -4.51 14.53
C LEU A 33 0.93 -5.62 15.55
N ASP A 34 -0.18 -6.11 16.08
CA ASP A 34 -0.16 -7.29 16.93
C ASP A 34 0.10 -8.55 16.09
N LYS A 35 0.65 -9.57 16.73
CA LYS A 35 0.93 -10.84 16.08
C LYS A 35 -0.35 -11.43 15.46
N ASN A 36 -0.21 -12.00 14.26
CA ASN A 36 -1.27 -12.58 13.44
C ASN A 36 -2.30 -11.59 12.89
N ILE A 37 -2.07 -10.28 13.02
CA ILE A 37 -2.90 -9.27 12.36
C ILE A 37 -2.45 -9.07 10.90
N ARG A 38 -3.43 -8.86 10.03
CA ARG A 38 -3.22 -8.45 8.64
C ARG A 38 -3.62 -7.00 8.45
N MET A 39 -2.71 -6.22 7.87
CA MET A 39 -2.99 -4.88 7.38
C MET A 39 -3.10 -4.92 5.85
N THR A 40 -4.14 -4.30 5.31
CA THR A 40 -4.33 -4.17 3.86
C THR A 40 -4.11 -2.72 3.44
N CYS A 41 -3.31 -2.52 2.41
CA CYS A 41 -2.95 -1.21 1.86
C CYS A 41 -3.41 -1.08 0.40
N TYR A 42 -4.08 0.02 0.13
CA TYR A 42 -4.55 0.47 -1.19
C TYR A 42 -3.67 1.59 -1.70
N PHE A 43 -3.58 1.74 -3.02
CA PHE A 43 -2.98 2.93 -3.64
C PHE A 43 -4.01 4.05 -3.68
N SER A 44 -3.62 5.27 -3.33
CA SER A 44 -4.53 6.41 -3.18
C SER A 44 -4.11 7.60 -4.04
N LYS A 45 -5.10 8.30 -4.56
CA LYS A 45 -4.99 9.57 -5.30
C LYS A 45 -4.80 10.77 -4.37
N ARG A 46 -5.01 10.62 -3.04
CA ARG A 46 -4.85 11.66 -2.01
C ARG A 46 -4.25 11.09 -0.71
N ASN A 47 -3.76 11.95 0.17
CA ASN A 47 -3.14 11.57 1.45
C ASN A 47 -3.88 12.09 2.69
N PHE A 48 -5.04 12.73 2.53
CA PHE A 48 -5.90 13.20 3.63
C PHE A 48 -7.37 13.05 3.23
N SER A 49 -8.25 12.86 4.20
CA SER A 49 -9.70 12.69 4.00
C SER A 49 -10.04 11.70 2.88
N ILE A 50 -9.37 10.55 2.90
CA ILE A 50 -9.42 9.56 1.82
C ILE A 50 -10.77 8.84 1.84
N THR A 51 -11.39 8.73 0.67
CA THR A 51 -12.63 7.99 0.43
C THR A 51 -12.43 6.90 -0.63
N ASP A 52 -13.42 6.05 -0.86
CA ASP A 52 -13.36 5.01 -1.90
C ASP A 52 -13.05 5.59 -3.29
N ASN A 53 -13.58 6.78 -3.60
CA ASN A 53 -13.33 7.47 -4.88
C ASN A 53 -11.86 7.89 -5.08
N ASP A 54 -11.13 8.03 -3.98
CA ASP A 54 -9.71 8.36 -3.99
C ASP A 54 -8.83 7.13 -4.17
N ILE A 55 -9.37 5.90 -4.09
CA ILE A 55 -8.59 4.70 -4.34
C ILE A 55 -8.30 4.57 -5.84
N ILE A 56 -7.08 4.12 -6.15
CA ILE A 56 -6.61 3.94 -7.53
C ILE A 56 -7.16 2.62 -8.09
N ASP A 57 -7.93 2.74 -9.17
CA ASP A 57 -8.48 1.62 -9.92
C ASP A 57 -7.38 0.76 -10.56
N LYS A 58 -7.61 -0.55 -10.67
CA LYS A 58 -6.67 -1.48 -11.31
C LYS A 58 -6.37 -1.14 -12.78
N SER A 59 -7.27 -0.43 -13.47
CA SER A 59 -7.09 0.05 -14.84
C SER A 59 -6.04 1.16 -14.93
N ILE A 60 -5.82 1.89 -13.82
CA ILE A 60 -4.75 2.89 -13.70
C ILE A 60 -3.47 2.22 -13.21
N LEU A 61 -3.57 1.33 -12.21
CA LEU A 61 -2.42 0.59 -11.68
C LEU A 61 -2.65 -0.93 -11.71
N PRO A 62 -2.21 -1.60 -12.79
CA PRO A 62 -2.22 -3.05 -12.89
C PRO A 62 -1.35 -3.73 -11.83
N LYS A 63 -1.72 -4.95 -11.45
CA LYS A 63 -1.00 -5.77 -10.45
C LYS A 63 0.46 -6.06 -10.83
N GLY A 64 0.75 -6.07 -12.13
CA GLY A 64 2.11 -6.29 -12.67
C GLY A 64 3.05 -5.11 -12.45
N ASP A 65 2.51 -3.90 -12.31
CA ASP A 65 3.29 -2.65 -12.46
C ASP A 65 3.95 -2.19 -11.17
N PHE A 66 3.61 -2.81 -10.04
CA PHE A 66 4.26 -2.57 -8.77
C PHE A 66 4.87 -3.84 -8.20
N THR A 67 5.86 -3.70 -7.32
CA THR A 67 6.38 -4.78 -6.48
C THR A 67 6.24 -4.41 -5.02
N VAL A 68 6.03 -5.39 -4.16
CA VAL A 68 6.04 -5.23 -2.70
C VAL A 68 6.96 -6.28 -2.10
N THR A 69 7.85 -5.87 -1.20
CA THR A 69 8.82 -6.74 -0.54
C THR A 69 8.90 -6.43 0.95
N SER A 70 9.21 -7.44 1.75
CA SER A 70 9.51 -7.32 3.17
C SER A 70 11.00 -7.57 3.37
N SER A 71 11.68 -6.77 4.21
CA SER A 71 13.09 -6.97 4.52
C SER A 71 13.33 -8.19 5.42
N ASN A 72 12.32 -8.60 6.18
CA ASN A 72 12.36 -9.79 7.02
C ASN A 72 11.04 -10.57 7.00
N ASN A 73 10.97 -11.62 6.17
CA ASN A 73 9.79 -12.48 6.03
C ASN A 73 9.49 -13.35 7.25
N SER A 74 10.42 -13.52 8.20
CA SER A 74 10.10 -14.20 9.47
C SER A 74 9.28 -13.31 10.40
N VAL A 75 9.40 -11.99 10.29
CA VAL A 75 8.67 -11.00 11.08
C VAL A 75 7.35 -10.62 10.40
N ALA A 76 7.40 -10.25 9.12
CA ALA A 76 6.21 -9.85 8.37
C ALA A 76 6.28 -10.35 6.92
N THR A 77 5.22 -10.92 6.41
CA THR A 77 5.11 -11.33 5.00
C THR A 77 4.23 -10.36 4.23
N VAL A 78 4.42 -10.30 2.91
CA VAL A 78 3.66 -9.41 2.02
C VAL A 78 3.05 -10.18 0.87
N ARG A 79 1.88 -9.75 0.43
CA ARG A 79 1.22 -10.31 -0.75
C ARG A 79 0.55 -9.20 -1.55
N LYS A 80 0.60 -9.30 -2.88
CA LYS A 80 -0.22 -8.44 -3.74
C LYS A 80 -1.67 -8.90 -3.72
N GLU A 81 -2.57 -7.98 -3.43
CA GLU A 81 -4.01 -8.23 -3.30
C GLU A 81 -4.81 -7.56 -4.41
N THR A 82 -5.97 -8.15 -4.68
CA THR A 82 -7.02 -7.56 -5.52
C THR A 82 -8.29 -7.54 -4.66
N MET A 83 -8.86 -6.35 -4.47
CA MET A 83 -9.85 -6.04 -3.42
C MET A 83 -11.10 -5.39 -4.02
N GLY A 84 -12.12 -5.15 -3.20
CA GLY A 84 -13.36 -4.48 -3.64
C GLY A 84 -14.08 -5.23 -4.75
N GLY A 85 -14.16 -6.57 -4.67
CA GLY A 85 -14.76 -7.39 -5.73
C GLY A 85 -13.99 -7.42 -7.05
N GLY A 86 -12.74 -6.93 -7.08
CA GLY A 86 -11.92 -6.91 -8.29
C GLY A 86 -11.62 -5.52 -8.84
N GLU A 87 -11.99 -4.45 -8.15
CA GLU A 87 -11.83 -3.07 -8.62
C GLU A 87 -10.41 -2.52 -8.37
N TRP A 88 -9.81 -2.85 -7.22
CA TRP A 88 -8.55 -2.23 -6.79
C TRP A 88 -7.44 -3.24 -6.61
N ASN A 89 -6.23 -2.86 -7.03
CA ASN A 89 -5.01 -3.59 -6.66
C ASN A 89 -4.32 -2.91 -5.48
N GLY A 90 -3.61 -3.70 -4.69
CA GLY A 90 -2.81 -3.22 -3.56
C GLY A 90 -2.02 -4.35 -2.95
N PHE A 91 -1.75 -4.28 -1.66
CA PHE A 91 -0.99 -5.32 -0.97
C PHE A 91 -1.43 -5.48 0.47
N SER A 92 -1.24 -6.69 0.99
CA SER A 92 -1.40 -6.99 2.41
C SER A 92 -0.04 -7.23 3.05
N VAL A 93 0.04 -6.89 4.34
CA VAL A 93 1.13 -7.22 5.24
C VAL A 93 0.57 -8.10 6.35
N PHE A 94 1.15 -9.27 6.56
CA PHE A 94 0.78 -10.17 7.65
C PHE A 94 1.88 -10.19 8.72
N ALA A 95 1.54 -9.76 9.92
CA ALA A 95 2.43 -9.72 11.08
C ALA A 95 2.61 -11.13 11.66
N SER A 96 3.78 -11.73 11.46
CA SER A 96 4.04 -13.16 11.75
C SER A 96 4.71 -13.38 13.10
N ASN A 97 5.83 -12.72 13.37
CA ASN A 97 6.56 -12.86 14.63
C ASN A 97 7.04 -11.50 15.15
N ALA A 98 7.20 -11.39 16.47
CA ALA A 98 7.68 -10.17 17.10
C ALA A 98 9.03 -9.74 16.53
N GLY A 99 9.16 -8.45 16.23
CA GLY A 99 10.34 -7.90 15.58
C GLY A 99 9.98 -6.75 14.63
N ARG A 100 10.96 -6.31 13.84
CA ARG A 100 10.79 -5.23 12.86
C ARG A 100 11.06 -5.75 11.44
N SER A 101 10.23 -5.35 10.50
CA SER A 101 10.47 -5.52 9.06
C SER A 101 10.13 -4.23 8.32
N THR A 102 10.93 -3.89 7.31
CA THR A 102 10.68 -2.76 6.42
C THR A 102 9.94 -3.26 5.20
N ILE A 103 8.74 -2.73 4.96
CA ILE A 103 7.95 -3.00 3.78
C ILE A 103 8.32 -1.96 2.72
N THR A 104 8.73 -2.43 1.55
CA THR A 104 9.10 -1.57 0.41
C THR A 104 8.20 -1.85 -0.76
N VAL A 105 7.66 -0.79 -1.36
CA VAL A 105 6.82 -0.84 -2.55
C VAL A 105 7.51 -0.02 -3.64
N LYS A 106 7.59 -0.58 -4.85
CA LYS A 106 8.17 0.09 -6.02
C LYS A 106 7.20 0.08 -7.20
N ILE A 107 7.19 1.17 -7.96
CA ILE A 107 6.56 1.31 -9.28
C ILE A 107 7.59 1.95 -10.19
N GLY A 108 8.11 1.19 -11.16
CA GLY A 108 9.27 1.62 -11.95
C GLY A 108 10.46 2.00 -11.05
N SER A 109 10.96 3.23 -11.20
CA SER A 109 12.06 3.78 -10.40
C SER A 109 11.62 4.44 -9.07
N VAL A 110 10.32 4.62 -8.86
CA VAL A 110 9.79 5.24 -7.64
C VAL A 110 9.68 4.18 -6.55
N SER A 111 10.17 4.49 -5.35
CA SER A 111 10.14 3.60 -4.19
C SER A 111 9.58 4.34 -2.97
N ARG A 112 8.79 3.64 -2.17
CA ARG A 112 8.40 4.06 -0.82
C ARG A 112 8.47 2.90 0.14
N SER A 113 8.67 3.21 1.40
CA SER A 113 8.76 2.22 2.45
C SER A 113 8.18 2.70 3.76
N PHE A 114 7.83 1.75 4.60
CA PHE A 114 7.45 1.97 5.99
C PHE A 114 7.85 0.73 6.80
N ASP A 115 8.07 0.92 8.09
CA ASP A 115 8.37 -0.17 9.00
C ASP A 115 7.09 -0.78 9.57
N VAL A 116 7.15 -2.07 9.83
CA VAL A 116 6.18 -2.82 10.61
C VAL A 116 6.91 -3.34 11.83
N LEU A 117 6.45 -2.90 12.99
CA LEU A 117 6.89 -3.39 14.29
C LEU A 117 5.82 -4.34 14.81
N VAL A 118 6.13 -5.64 14.83
CA VAL A 118 5.24 -6.67 15.37
C VAL A 118 5.47 -6.77 16.86
N THR A 119 4.40 -6.55 17.63
CA THR A 119 4.37 -6.73 19.08
C THR A 119 3.86 -8.13 19.44
N LYS A 120 4.17 -8.58 20.66
CA LYS A 120 3.74 -9.89 21.17
C LYS A 120 2.24 -9.93 21.36
#